data_AF-A0A2D6I469-F1
#
_entry.id   AF-A0A2D6I469-F1
#
_cell.length_a   1.000
_cell.length_b   1.000
_cell.length_c   1.000
_cell.angle_alpha   90.00
_cell.angle_beta   90.00
_cell.angle_gamma   90.00
#
_symmetry.space_group_name_H-M   'P 1'
#
loop_
_entity.id
_entity.type
_entity.pdbx_description
1 polymer ?
#
loop_
_entity_poly.entity_id
_entity_poly.type
_entity_poly.pdbx_seq_one_letter_code
_entity_poly.pdbx_strand_id
1 'polypeptide(L)'
;MAAVTAPGRRQRLELILERDGATCVWCGCEVDTPLVQATTEHVVPRLKGGPSWLENEVAACKRCNGRRGHRNLVDWADECDGSGWNVDRHRLVRVLESLDARIAEQGGQRKARPYIRSQLRRLRRQIS
;
A
#
# COMPACT_ATOMS: atom_id res chain seq x y z
N MET A 1 -18.19 14.74 23.24
CA MET A 1 -18.02 13.95 22.00
C MET A 1 -16.71 13.19 22.13
N ALA A 2 -16.74 11.87 22.30
CA ALA A 2 -15.51 11.09 22.38
C ALA A 2 -14.74 11.25 21.07
N ALA A 3 -13.49 11.69 21.14
CA ALA A 3 -12.62 11.71 19.98
C ALA A 3 -12.51 10.27 19.47
N VAL A 4 -13.04 9.99 18.27
CA VAL A 4 -12.78 8.72 17.60
C VAL A 4 -11.28 8.67 17.37
N THR A 5 -10.58 7.89 18.19
CA THR A 5 -9.15 7.68 18.05
C THR A 5 -8.90 6.94 16.73
N ALA A 6 -7.84 7.34 16.02
CA ALA A 6 -7.49 6.69 14.77
C ALA A 6 -7.32 5.18 15.00
N PRO A 7 -7.82 4.32 14.09
CA PRO A 7 -7.82 2.88 14.28
C PRO A 7 -6.39 2.36 14.48
N GLY A 8 -6.23 1.40 15.39
CA GLY A 8 -4.96 0.72 15.62
C GLY A 8 -4.51 -0.11 14.41
N ARG A 9 -3.25 -0.57 14.39
CA ARG A 9 -2.69 -1.32 13.25
C ARG A 9 -3.51 -2.56 12.88
N ARG A 10 -3.97 -3.33 13.88
CA ARG A 10 -4.78 -4.53 13.65
C ARG A 10 -6.12 -4.19 13.00
N GLN A 11 -6.82 -3.22 13.55
CA GLN A 11 -8.09 -2.75 13.01
C GLN A 11 -7.95 -2.19 11.59
N ARG A 12 -6.85 -1.47 11.29
CA ARG A 12 -6.57 -1.05 9.90
C ARG A 12 -6.33 -2.24 8.98
N LEU A 13 -5.65 -3.30 9.42
CA LEU A 13 -5.48 -4.50 8.61
C LEU A 13 -6.83 -5.16 8.30
N GLU A 14 -7.72 -5.28 9.29
CA GLU A 14 -9.09 -5.80 9.10
C GLU A 14 -9.84 -4.96 8.04
N LEU A 15 -9.82 -3.63 8.16
CA LEU A 15 -10.42 -2.72 7.18
C LEU A 15 -9.78 -2.81 5.79
N ILE A 16 -8.47 -3.08 5.68
CA ILE A 16 -7.79 -3.28 4.40
C ILE A 16 -8.25 -4.57 3.74
N LEU A 17 -8.39 -5.65 4.51
CA LEU A 17 -8.87 -6.94 3.99
C LEU A 17 -10.32 -6.83 3.50
N GLU A 18 -11.16 -6.06 4.20
CA GLU A 18 -12.52 -5.75 3.75
C GLU A 18 -12.53 -4.86 2.49
N ARG A 19 -11.68 -3.82 2.42
CA ARG A 19 -11.62 -2.88 1.30
C ARG A 19 -11.09 -3.51 0.02
N ASP A 20 -10.02 -4.28 0.12
CA ASP A 20 -9.22 -4.73 -1.02
C ASP A 20 -9.30 -6.25 -1.28
N GLY A 21 -9.94 -7.00 -0.37
CA GLY A 21 -9.90 -8.45 -0.35
C GLY A 21 -8.63 -9.01 0.29
N ALA A 22 -8.70 -10.28 0.70
CA ALA A 22 -7.65 -11.00 1.39
C ALA A 22 -6.57 -11.56 0.43
N THR A 23 -6.00 -10.71 -0.42
CA THR A 23 -4.93 -11.07 -1.36
C THR A 23 -3.70 -10.16 -1.21
N CYS A 24 -2.52 -10.75 -1.36
CA CYS A 24 -1.25 -10.04 -1.36
C CYS A 24 -1.17 -9.13 -2.59
N VAL A 25 -1.01 -7.82 -2.39
CA VAL A 25 -0.90 -6.84 -3.49
C VAL A 25 0.25 -7.12 -4.47
N TRP A 26 1.29 -7.83 -4.01
CA TRP A 26 2.51 -8.09 -4.78
C TRP A 26 2.48 -9.37 -5.59
N CYS A 27 1.99 -10.48 -4.99
CA CYS A 27 2.05 -11.79 -5.63
C CYS A 27 0.69 -12.44 -5.85
N GLY A 28 -0.39 -11.78 -5.47
CA GLY A 28 -1.76 -12.24 -5.68
C GLY A 28 -2.20 -13.43 -4.81
N CYS A 29 -1.31 -14.05 -4.04
CA CYS A 29 -1.69 -15.16 -3.16
C CYS A 29 -2.70 -14.71 -2.10
N GLU A 30 -3.58 -15.61 -1.70
CA GLU A 30 -4.44 -15.39 -0.55
C GLU A 30 -3.61 -15.18 0.71
N VAL A 31 -4.09 -14.28 1.55
CA VAL A 31 -3.51 -13.95 2.87
C VAL A 31 -4.59 -14.08 3.93
N ASP A 32 -4.18 -13.95 5.19
CA ASP A 32 -5.05 -14.17 6.36
C ASP A 32 -5.59 -15.62 6.45
N THR A 33 -4.78 -16.56 5.95
CA THR A 33 -5.02 -17.99 6.09
C THR A 33 -4.14 -18.57 7.19
N PRO A 34 -4.40 -19.80 7.69
CA PRO A 34 -3.53 -20.45 8.67
C PRO A 34 -2.06 -20.58 8.22
N LEU A 35 -1.81 -20.62 6.91
CA LEU A 35 -0.48 -20.79 6.32
C LEU A 35 0.17 -19.45 5.91
N VAL A 36 -0.64 -18.46 5.54
CA VAL A 36 -0.17 -17.18 5.00
C VAL A 36 -0.78 -16.03 5.77
N GLN A 37 -0.04 -15.54 6.76
CA GLN A 37 -0.45 -14.37 7.54
C GLN A 37 -0.44 -13.10 6.68
N ALA A 38 -1.52 -12.33 6.78
CA ALA A 38 -1.59 -10.98 6.23
C ALA A 38 -0.71 -10.02 7.04
N THR A 39 -0.07 -9.09 6.35
CA THR A 39 0.70 -8.01 6.96
C THR A 39 0.33 -6.68 6.32
N THR A 40 0.45 -5.61 7.10
CA THR A 40 0.29 -4.23 6.61
C THR A 40 1.56 -3.77 5.89
N GLU A 41 1.42 -3.34 4.64
CA GLU A 41 2.48 -2.71 3.82
C GLU A 41 2.15 -1.24 3.60
N HIS A 42 3.14 -0.35 3.76
CA HIS A 42 3.00 1.08 3.48
C HIS A 42 3.32 1.36 2.01
N VAL A 43 2.34 1.79 1.21
CA VAL A 43 2.56 2.10 -0.21
C VAL A 43 3.59 3.23 -0.37
N VAL A 44 3.45 4.31 0.39
CA VAL A 44 4.50 5.31 0.59
C VAL A 44 5.28 4.97 1.85
N PRO A 45 6.60 4.67 1.76
CA PRO A 45 7.41 4.36 2.93
C PRO A 45 7.42 5.49 3.96
N ARG A 46 7.43 5.14 5.25
CA ARG A 46 7.50 6.12 6.36
C ARG A 46 8.70 7.06 6.26
N LEU A 47 9.85 6.57 5.80
CA LEU A 47 11.06 7.38 5.58
C LEU A 47 10.89 8.46 4.51
N LYS A 48 9.96 8.26 3.56
CA LYS A 48 9.55 9.22 2.53
C LYS A 48 8.39 10.11 2.98
N GLY A 49 7.96 10.02 4.24
CA GLY A 49 6.86 10.80 4.81
C GLY A 49 5.48 10.16 4.67
N GLY A 50 5.40 8.87 4.32
CA GLY A 50 4.11 8.17 4.27
C GLY A 50 3.49 7.97 5.67
N PRO A 51 2.22 8.34 5.88
CA PRO A 51 1.55 8.18 7.16
C PRO A 51 1.05 6.74 7.38
N SER A 52 0.82 6.37 8.64
CA SER A 52 0.14 5.11 8.99
C SER A 52 -1.38 5.29 8.93
N TRP A 53 -1.90 5.60 7.75
CA TRP A 53 -3.31 5.80 7.46
C TRP A 53 -3.84 4.63 6.61
N LEU A 54 -5.15 4.40 6.66
CA LEU A 54 -5.80 3.35 5.87
C LEU A 54 -5.53 3.55 4.37
N GLU A 55 -5.51 4.81 3.92
CA GLU A 55 -5.26 5.24 2.55
C GLU A 55 -3.80 5.03 2.09
N ASN A 56 -2.86 4.76 3.00
CA ASN A 56 -1.47 4.46 2.64
C ASN A 56 -1.08 2.99 2.88
N GLU A 57 -2.02 2.16 3.32
CA GLU A 57 -1.73 0.80 3.74
C GLU A 57 -2.50 -0.23 2.87
N VAL A 58 -1.84 -1.34 2.55
CA VAL A 58 -2.37 -2.48 1.78
C VAL A 58 -1.99 -3.80 2.42
N ALA A 59 -2.68 -4.88 2.05
CA ALA A 59 -2.36 -6.23 2.49
C ALA A 59 -1.22 -6.83 1.65
N ALA A 60 -0.25 -7.41 2.34
CA ALA A 60 0.84 -8.15 1.72
C ALA A 60 1.15 -9.41 2.55
N CYS A 61 1.59 -10.48 1.90
CA CYS A 61 2.14 -11.63 2.63
C CYS A 61 3.49 -11.26 3.24
N LYS A 62 3.87 -11.95 4.34
CA LYS A 62 5.13 -11.72 5.05
C LYS A 62 6.37 -11.79 4.14
N ARG A 63 6.36 -12.70 3.14
CA ARG A 63 7.46 -12.86 2.18
C ARG A 63 7.66 -11.63 1.32
N CYS A 64 6.60 -11.11 0.70
CA CYS A 64 6.70 -9.96 -0.19
C CYS A 64 7.00 -8.68 0.58
N ASN A 65 6.32 -8.45 1.70
CA ASN A 65 6.55 -7.28 2.57
C ASN A 65 8.00 -7.26 3.10
N GLY A 66 8.47 -8.41 3.62
CA GLY A 66 9.84 -8.53 4.12
C GLY A 66 10.90 -8.35 3.03
N ARG A 67 10.65 -8.85 1.80
CA ARG A 67 11.56 -8.63 0.68
C ARG A 67 11.62 -7.16 0.31
N ARG A 68 10.49 -6.46 0.12
CA ARG A 68 10.44 -5.09 -0.43
C ARG A 68 11.47 -4.13 0.19
N GLY A 69 11.61 -4.14 1.51
CA GLY A 69 12.59 -3.32 2.21
C GLY A 69 12.39 -1.82 1.97
N HIS A 70 13.41 -1.12 1.48
CA HIS A 70 13.38 0.33 1.23
C HIS A 70 13.16 0.73 -0.24
N ARG A 71 12.87 -0.25 -1.10
CA ARG A 71 12.67 -0.01 -2.54
C ARG A 71 11.45 0.87 -2.79
N ASN A 72 11.49 1.61 -3.90
CA ASN A 72 10.31 2.37 -4.31
C ASN A 72 9.22 1.40 -4.79
N LEU A 73 7.99 1.89 -4.77
CA LEU A 73 6.79 1.12 -5.07
C LEU A 73 6.85 0.47 -6.46
N VAL A 74 7.16 1.27 -7.49
CA VAL A 74 7.22 0.77 -8.86
C VAL A 74 8.44 -0.12 -9.09
N ASP A 75 9.60 0.23 -8.52
CA ASP A 75 10.81 -0.60 -8.66
C ASP A 75 10.58 -2.01 -8.11
N TRP A 76 9.91 -2.12 -6.95
CA TRP A 76 9.56 -3.41 -6.39
C TRP A 76 8.49 -4.15 -7.19
N ALA A 77 7.50 -3.43 -7.73
CA ALA A 77 6.51 -4.04 -8.62
C ALA A 77 7.18 -4.66 -9.86
N ASP A 78 8.12 -3.96 -10.47
CA ASP A 78 8.85 -4.43 -11.66
C ASP A 78 9.72 -5.67 -11.34
N GLU A 79 10.30 -5.74 -10.13
CA GLU A 79 11.01 -6.94 -9.67
C GLU A 79 10.08 -8.14 -9.39
N CYS A 80 8.87 -7.87 -8.89
CA CYS A 80 7.84 -8.90 -8.71
C CYS A 80 7.44 -9.50 -10.06
N ASP A 81 7.23 -8.67 -11.08
CA ASP A 81 6.94 -9.13 -12.44
C ASP A 81 8.06 -10.01 -12.99
N GLY A 82 9.32 -9.63 -12.79
CA GLY A 82 10.49 -10.43 -13.16
C GLY A 82 10.56 -11.79 -12.44
N SER A 83 9.86 -11.94 -11.32
CA SER A 83 9.71 -13.20 -10.57
C SER A 83 8.45 -14.00 -10.95
N GLY A 84 7.72 -13.57 -11.99
CA GLY A 84 6.47 -14.19 -12.43
C GLY A 84 5.28 -13.95 -11.49
N TRP A 85 5.34 -12.91 -10.66
CA TRP A 85 4.25 -12.56 -9.74
C TRP A 85 3.25 -11.61 -10.38
N ASN A 86 1.98 -11.74 -10.00
CA ASN A 86 0.91 -10.87 -10.49
C ASN A 86 0.69 -9.69 -9.52
N VAL A 87 1.34 -8.55 -9.79
CA VAL A 87 1.19 -7.34 -8.99
C VAL A 87 -0.14 -6.66 -9.30
N ASP A 88 -0.94 -6.35 -8.27
CA ASP A 88 -2.19 -5.60 -8.43
C ASP A 88 -1.91 -4.10 -8.56
N ARG A 89 -1.43 -3.69 -9.74
CA ARG A 89 -1.08 -2.30 -10.06
C ARG A 89 -2.29 -1.37 -10.01
N HIS A 90 -3.48 -1.86 -10.36
CA HIS A 90 -4.71 -1.09 -10.25
C HIS A 90 -5.02 -0.74 -8.79
N ARG A 91 -4.87 -1.67 -7.85
CA ARG A 91 -5.01 -1.39 -6.41
C ARG A 91 -3.98 -0.36 -5.94
N LEU A 92 -2.71 -0.49 -6.36
CA LEU A 92 -1.67 0.48 -6.00
C LEU A 92 -1.99 1.90 -6.48
N VAL A 93 -2.53 2.04 -7.69
CA VAL A 93 -2.99 3.35 -8.21
C VAL A 93 -4.14 3.90 -7.37
N ARG A 94 -5.20 3.12 -7.11
CA ARG A 94 -6.34 3.56 -6.29
C ARG A 94 -5.91 4.02 -4.90
N VAL A 95 -4.99 3.29 -4.26
CA VAL A 95 -4.48 3.62 -2.93
C VAL A 95 -3.67 4.91 -2.94
N LEU A 96 -2.76 5.10 -3.91
CA LEU A 96 -2.01 6.35 -4.03
C LEU A 96 -2.90 7.56 -4.33
N GLU A 97 -3.94 7.40 -5.15
CA GLU A 97 -4.92 8.45 -5.44
C GLU A 97 -5.73 8.82 -4.20
N SER A 98 -6.22 7.81 -3.46
CA SER A 98 -6.91 7.98 -2.19
C SER A 98 -6.04 8.71 -1.17
N LEU A 99 -4.76 8.34 -1.08
CA LEU A 99 -3.81 9.03 -0.21
C LEU A 99 -3.58 10.49 -0.62
N ASP A 100 -3.39 10.77 -1.90
CA ASP A 100 -3.17 12.15 -2.37
C ASP A 100 -4.38 13.04 -2.05
N ALA A 101 -5.59 12.52 -2.27
CA ALA A 101 -6.84 13.20 -1.91
C ALA A 101 -6.91 13.45 -0.40
N ARG A 102 -6.64 12.44 0.43
CA ARG A 102 -6.66 12.58 1.90
C ARG A 102 -5.63 13.60 2.39
N ILE A 103 -4.45 13.65 1.78
CA ILE A 103 -3.42 14.65 2.10
C ILE A 103 -3.85 16.06 1.65
N ALA A 104 -4.63 16.17 0.57
CA ALA A 104 -5.20 17.44 0.14
C ALA A 104 -6.24 17.98 1.13
N GLU A 105 -7.07 17.11 1.68
CA GLU A 105 -8.09 17.46 2.68
C GLU A 105 -7.50 17.76 4.07
N GLN A 106 -6.66 16.87 4.60
CA GLN A 106 -6.19 16.94 6.00
C GLN A 106 -4.92 17.79 6.17
N GLY A 107 -4.10 17.93 5.13
CA GLY A 107 -2.80 18.60 5.21
C GLY A 107 -1.72 17.81 5.96
N GLY A 108 -0.64 18.48 6.38
CA GLY A 108 0.44 17.91 7.20
C GLY A 108 1.47 17.02 6.48
N GLN A 109 1.07 16.20 5.50
CA GLN A 109 1.94 15.20 4.85
C GLN A 109 2.62 15.69 3.56
N ARG A 110 3.02 16.96 3.52
CA ARG A 110 3.60 17.59 2.31
C ARG A 110 4.83 16.85 1.77
N LYS A 111 5.63 16.22 2.65
CA LYS A 111 6.83 15.45 2.29
C LYS A 111 6.53 14.22 1.41
N ALA A 112 5.34 13.63 1.52
CA ALA A 112 4.95 12.44 0.75
C ALA A 112 4.62 12.76 -0.72
N ARG A 113 4.17 13.98 -1.03
CA ARG A 113 3.61 14.34 -2.34
C ARG A 113 4.55 14.13 -3.53
N PRO A 114 5.86 14.48 -3.47
CA PRO A 114 6.77 14.22 -4.58
C PRO A 114 6.89 12.72 -4.90
N TYR A 115 6.90 11.87 -3.87
CA TYR A 115 6.91 10.42 -4.04
C TYR A 115 5.63 9.94 -4.71
N ILE A 116 4.46 10.32 -4.17
CA ILE A 116 3.15 9.95 -4.70
C ILE A 116 3.03 10.29 -6.18
N ARG A 117 3.32 11.55 -6.56
CA ARG A 117 3.26 12.02 -7.95
C ARG A 117 4.17 11.23 -8.88
N SER A 118 5.40 10.96 -8.45
CA SER A 118 6.38 10.19 -9.22
C SER A 118 5.91 8.75 -9.43
N GLN A 119 5.45 8.08 -8.38
CA GLN A 119 5.00 6.68 -8.46
C GLN A 119 3.68 6.53 -9.22
N LEU A 120 2.69 7.42 -9.02
CA LEU A 120 1.44 7.41 -9.80
C LEU A 120 1.69 7.54 -11.29
N ARG A 121 2.55 8.49 -11.69
CA ARG A 121 2.90 8.68 -13.10
C ARG A 121 3.52 7.41 -13.70
N ARG A 122 4.39 6.73 -12.96
CA ARG A 122 5.04 5.49 -13.42
C ARG A 122 4.04 4.33 -13.51
N LEU A 123 3.21 4.12 -12.48
CA LEU A 123 2.21 3.05 -12.47
C LEU A 123 1.17 3.21 -13.58
N ARG A 124 0.65 4.43 -13.79
CA ARG A 124 -0.36 4.69 -14.83
C ARG A 124 0.14 4.32 -16.22
N ARG A 125 1.42 4.56 -16.52
CA ARG A 125 2.05 4.15 -17.78
C ARG A 125 2.15 2.62 -17.98
N GLN A 126 2.06 1.84 -16.91
CA GLN A 126 2.17 0.38 -16.94
C GLN A 126 0.82 -0.33 -16.99
N ILE A 127 -0.28 0.40 -16.78
CA ILE A 127 -1.66 -0.13 -16.83
C ILE A 127 -2.49 0.51 -17.96
N SER A 128 -1.86 1.37 -18.77
CA SER A 128 -2.49 1.99 -19.96
C SER A 128 -2.34 1.09 -21.17
#